data_AF-A0A7Z7NAM8-F1
#
_entry.id   AF-A0A7Z7NAM8-F1
#
_cell.length_a   1.000
_cell.length_b   1.000
_cell.length_c   1.000
_cell.angle_alpha   90.00
_cell.angle_beta   90.00
_cell.angle_gamma   90.00
#
_symmetry.space_group_name_H-M   'P 1'
#
loop_
_entity.id
_entity.type
_entity.pdbx_description
1 polymer ?
#
loop_
_entity_poly.entity_id
_entity_poly.type
_entity_poly.pdbx_seq_one_letter_code
_entity_poly.pdbx_strand_id
1 'polypeptide(L)'
;MVEIHLERTIAAPVEQVFDWLADPVNLATAPLALRAGYAKDSSPPGAGAVREVVGVGMRFREEITAYERPHITPTSSSIHSRRSITKAAR
;
A
#
# COMPACT_ATOMS: atom_id res chain seq x y z
N MET A 1 -5.71 -19.87 7.22
CA MET A 1 -4.93 -18.62 7.06
C MET A 1 -4.02 -18.83 5.86
N VAL A 2 -3.97 -17.91 4.89
CA VAL A 2 -3.01 -17.97 3.78
C VAL A 2 -2.10 -16.75 3.91
N GLU A 3 -0.80 -17.00 3.94
CA GLU A 3 0.24 -15.98 3.97
C GLU A 3 0.97 -15.98 2.63
N ILE A 4 1.26 -14.80 2.10
CA ILE A 4 1.94 -14.62 0.82
C ILE A 4 3.15 -13.73 1.08
N HIS A 5 4.35 -14.24 0.80
CA HIS A 5 5.60 -13.51 0.88
C HIS A 5 6.12 -13.25 -0.55
N LEU A 6 6.47 -12.00 -0.86
CA LEU A 6 7.01 -11.61 -2.16
C LEU A 6 8.23 -10.71 -1.95
N GLU A 7 9.33 -11.09 -2.58
CA GLU A 7 10.56 -10.30 -2.63
C GLU A 7 10.84 -9.85 -4.06
N ARG A 8 11.21 -8.59 -4.22
CA ARG A 8 11.62 -8.03 -5.51
C ARG A 8 12.69 -6.98 -5.32
N THR A 9 13.81 -7.15 -6.02
CA THR A 9 14.87 -6.13 -6.09
C THR A 9 14.50 -5.06 -7.10
N ILE A 10 14.58 -3.79 -6.68
CA ILE A 10 14.33 -2.62 -7.53
C ILE A 10 15.62 -1.78 -7.51
N ALA A 11 16.19 -1.51 -8.68
CA ALA A 11 17.40 -0.70 -8.82
C ALA A 11 17.07 0.80 -8.75
N ALA A 12 16.61 1.27 -7.58
CA ALA A 12 16.26 2.66 -7.31
C ALA A 12 16.59 3.04 -5.85
N PRO A 13 16.73 4.33 -5.51
CA PRO A 13 16.92 4.78 -4.14
C PRO A 13 15.77 4.32 -3.23
N VAL A 14 16.11 3.87 -2.01
CA VAL A 14 15.12 3.33 -1.04
C VAL A 14 14.01 4.33 -0.73
N GLU A 15 14.34 5.62 -0.57
CA GLU A 15 13.37 6.68 -0.31
C GLU A 15 12.36 6.82 -1.44
N GLN A 16 12.83 6.73 -2.69
CA GLN A 16 11.98 6.82 -3.86
C GLN A 16 11.05 5.61 -3.97
N VAL A 17 11.56 4.41 -3.69
CA VAL A 17 10.73 3.19 -3.66
C VAL A 17 9.71 3.27 -2.53
N PHE A 18 10.11 3.76 -1.37
CA PHE A 18 9.24 3.90 -0.21
C PHE A 18 8.11 4.90 -0.46
N ASP A 19 8.43 6.12 -0.94
CA ASP A 19 7.44 7.12 -1.30
C ASP A 19 6.51 6.61 -2.40
N TRP A 20 7.05 5.88 -3.38
CA TRP A 20 6.26 5.26 -4.43
C TRP A 20 5.27 4.21 -3.89
N LEU A 21 5.70 3.34 -2.96
CA LEU A 21 4.84 2.33 -2.31
C LEU A 21 3.85 2.92 -1.30
N ALA A 22 4.21 4.05 -0.69
CA ALA A 22 3.35 4.78 0.24
C ALA A 22 2.22 5.50 -0.49
N ASP A 23 2.44 5.94 -1.74
CA ASP A 23 1.39 6.58 -2.54
C ASP A 23 0.40 5.53 -3.10
N PRO A 24 -0.89 5.55 -2.71
CA PRO A 24 -1.87 4.61 -3.19
C PRO A 24 -2.12 4.75 -4.69
N VAL A 25 -1.91 5.92 -5.31
CA VAL A 25 -2.11 6.08 -6.76
C VAL A 25 -1.23 5.12 -7.54
N ASN A 26 -0.02 4.84 -7.04
CA ASN A 26 0.88 3.87 -7.66
C ASN A 26 0.37 2.43 -7.56
N LEU A 27 -0.49 2.10 -6.59
CA LEU A 27 -1.15 0.79 -6.54
C LEU A 27 -2.11 0.57 -7.70
N ALA A 28 -2.64 1.64 -8.32
CA ALA A 28 -3.47 1.56 -9.52
C ALA A 28 -2.66 1.24 -10.79
N THR A 29 -1.33 1.24 -10.74
CA THR A 29 -0.49 0.79 -11.88
C THR A 29 -0.51 -0.72 -12.06
N ALA A 30 -0.99 -1.47 -11.06
CA ALA A 30 -1.19 -2.90 -11.20
C ALA A 30 -2.29 -3.20 -12.23
N PRO A 31 -2.10 -4.15 -13.17
CA PRO A 31 -3.05 -4.40 -14.27
C PRO A 31 -4.49 -4.71 -13.85
N LEU A 32 -4.70 -5.15 -12.61
CA LEU A 32 -6.01 -5.51 -12.06
C LEU A 32 -6.62 -4.42 -11.17
N ALA A 33 -5.92 -3.31 -10.94
CA ALA A 33 -6.38 -2.19 -10.13
C ALA A 33 -6.94 -1.09 -11.05
N LEU A 34 -8.22 -0.77 -10.90
CA LEU A 34 -8.92 0.25 -11.68
C LEU A 34 -8.73 1.65 -11.09
N ARG A 35 -8.74 1.74 -9.75
CA ARG A 35 -8.53 2.98 -9.00
C ARG A 35 -7.89 2.69 -7.66
N ALA A 36 -7.07 3.62 -7.20
CA ALA A 36 -6.51 3.58 -5.86
C ALA A 36 -6.39 5.01 -5.32
N GLY A 37 -6.67 5.19 -4.04
CA GLY A 37 -6.61 6.48 -3.37
C GLY A 37 -6.75 6.36 -1.86
N TYR A 38 -6.48 7.45 -1.15
CA TYR A 38 -6.78 7.53 0.28
C TYR A 38 -8.29 7.67 0.50
N ALA A 39 -8.79 7.06 1.57
CA ALA A 39 -10.14 7.32 2.03
C ALA A 39 -10.28 8.80 2.42
N LYS A 40 -11.45 9.40 2.19
CA LYS A 40 -11.68 10.83 2.43
C LYS A 40 -11.40 11.28 3.87
N ASP A 41 -11.52 10.36 4.83
CA ASP A 41 -11.37 10.63 6.26
C ASP A 41 -9.94 10.32 6.77
N SER A 42 -9.00 10.03 5.88
CA SER A 42 -7.63 9.63 6.21
C SER A 42 -6.62 10.71 5.86
N SER A 43 -5.73 11.06 6.80
CA SER A 43 -4.59 11.94 6.52
C SER A 43 -3.47 11.17 5.80
N PRO A 44 -3.05 11.56 4.58
CA PRO A 44 -1.94 10.94 3.85
C PRO A 44 -0.55 11.42 4.32
N PRO A 45 0.52 10.63 4.09
CA PRO A 45 0.73 9.24 4.45
C PRO A 45 1.23 9.09 5.91
N GLY A 46 0.76 8.06 6.63
CA GLY A 46 1.20 7.75 7.99
C GLY A 46 0.47 6.56 8.63
N ALA A 47 0.84 6.19 9.86
CA ALA A 47 0.13 5.16 10.62
C ALA A 47 -1.32 5.62 10.90
N GLY A 48 -2.28 4.70 10.73
CA GLY A 48 -3.72 4.97 10.76
C GLY A 48 -4.28 5.44 9.42
N ALA A 49 -3.45 5.65 8.39
CA ALA A 49 -3.96 6.03 7.08
C ALA A 49 -4.67 4.84 6.40
N VAL A 50 -5.83 5.11 5.82
CA VAL A 50 -6.65 4.11 5.12
C VAL A 50 -6.58 4.37 3.62
N ARG A 51 -6.12 3.36 2.87
CA ARG A 51 -6.12 3.35 1.40
C ARG A 51 -7.17 2.39 0.86
N GLU A 52 -7.88 2.83 -0.16
CA GLU A 52 -8.87 2.04 -0.88
C GLU A 52 -8.36 1.78 -2.30
N VAL A 53 -8.38 0.51 -2.70
CA VAL A 53 -8.05 0.08 -4.06
C VAL A 53 -9.25 -0.66 -4.63
N VAL A 54 -9.79 -0.16 -5.73
CA VAL A 54 -10.85 -0.82 -6.50
C VAL A 54 -10.18 -1.57 -7.64
N GLY A 55 -10.27 -2.90 -7.61
CA GLY A 55 -9.84 -3.77 -8.70
C GLY A 55 -11.02 -4.36 -9.46
N VAL A 56 -10.71 -5.13 -10.51
CA VAL A 56 -11.73 -5.83 -11.30
C VAL A 56 -12.42 -6.89 -10.42
N GLY A 57 -13.67 -6.64 -10.02
CA GLY A 57 -14.49 -7.56 -9.22
C GLY A 57 -14.20 -7.56 -7.71
N MET A 58 -13.27 -6.75 -7.23
CA MET A 58 -12.86 -6.72 -5.82
C MET A 58 -12.54 -5.30 -5.35
N ARG A 59 -12.86 -5.03 -4.09
CA ARG A 59 -12.45 -3.82 -3.39
C ARG A 59 -11.53 -4.19 -2.24
N PHE A 60 -10.42 -3.51 -2.16
CA PHE A 60 -9.47 -3.62 -1.08
C PHE A 60 -9.57 -2.38 -0.22
N ARG A 61 -9.78 -2.57 1.07
CA ARG A 61 -9.60 -1.51 2.07
C ARG A 61 -8.46 -1.91 2.98
N GLU A 62 -7.47 -1.05 3.04
CA GLU A 62 -6.20 -1.34 3.69
C GLU A 62 -5.84 -0.21 4.65
N GLU A 63 -5.61 -0.56 5.90
CA GLU A 63 -5.20 0.35 6.96
C GLU A 63 -3.71 0.18 7.21
N ILE A 64 -2.95 1.26 7.14
CA ILE A 64 -1.52 1.28 7.45
C ILE A 64 -1.38 1.26 8.97
N THR A 65 -0.94 0.13 9.53
CA THR A 65 -0.82 -0.08 10.98
C THR A 65 0.55 0.35 11.51
N ALA A 66 1.58 0.34 10.66
CA ALA A 66 2.89 0.90 10.99
C ALA A 66 3.51 1.55 9.75
N TYR A 67 4.16 2.70 9.95
CA TYR A 67 4.80 3.47 8.90
C TYR A 67 6.16 3.95 9.41
N GLU A 68 7.22 3.25 9.00
CA GLU A 68 8.59 3.60 9.35
C GLU A 68 9.33 4.00 8.07
N ARG A 69 9.59 5.31 7.93
CA ARG A 69 10.37 5.83 6.82
C ARG A 69 11.81 5.35 6.91
N PRO A 70 12.49 5.14 5.78
CA PRO A 70 13.92 4.92 5.80
C PRO A 70 14.61 6.10 6.47
N HIS A 71 15.56 5.77 7.32
CA HIS A 71 16.46 6.74 7.92
C HIS A 71 17.85 6.56 7.29
N ILE A 72 18.73 7.54 7.47
CA ILE A 72 20.10 7.57 6.90
C ILE A 72 20.93 6.30 7.18
N THR A 73 20.55 5.51 8.19
CA THR A 73 21.10 4.19 8.47
C THR A 73 20.25 3.12 7.80
N PRO A 74 20.82 2.12 7.09
CA PRO A 74 20.08 1.04 6.46
C PRO A 74 19.56 0.04 7.51
N THR A 75 18.75 0.54 8.43
CA THR A 75 17.91 -0.27 9.31
C THR A 75 16.59 -0.42 8.57
N SER A 76 16.13 -1.66 8.47
CA SER A 76 14.98 -2.10 7.66
C SER A 76 13.80 -1.11 7.70
N SER A 77 13.46 -0.50 6.56
CA SER A 77 12.25 0.33 6.44
C SER A 77 11.04 -0.56 6.19
N SER A 78 9.91 -0.28 6.84
CA SER A 78 8.74 -1.15 6.74
C SER A 78 7.43 -0.37 6.75
N ILE A 79 6.50 -0.83 5.92
CA ILE A 79 5.10 -0.41 5.92
C ILE A 79 4.29 -1.66 6.26
N HIS A 80 3.72 -1.69 7.47
CA HIS A 80 2.78 -2.75 7.84
C HIS A 80 1.37 -2.27 7.57
N SER A 81 0.58 -3.15 6.99
CA SER A 81 -0.80 -2.85 6.66
C SER A 81 -1.71 -4.04 6.88
N ARG A 82 -2.94 -3.75 7.31
CA ARG A 82 -4.01 -4.74 7.41
C ARG A 82 -4.94 -4.55 6.23
N ARG A 83 -5.01 -5.56 5.36
CA ARG A 83 -5.87 -5.54 4.18
C ARG A 83 -7.12 -6.38 4.39
N SER A 84 -8.27 -5.76 4.16
CA SER A 84 -9.56 -6.43 3.99
C SER A 84 -9.92 -6.48 2.51
N ILE A 85 -10.30 -7.66 2.02
CA ILE A 85 -10.73 -7.88 0.64
C ILE A 85 -12.23 -8.14 0.66
N THR A 86 -12.99 -7.31 -0.03
CA THR A 86 -14.43 -7.48 -0.20
C THR A 86 -14.74 -7.69 -1.67
N LYS A 87 -15.54 -8.71 -1.99
CA LYS A 87 -16.06 -8.92 -3.34
C LYS A 87 -16.94 -7.71 -3.69
N ALA A 88 -16.70 -7.07 -4.83
CA ALA A 88 -17.58 -6.01 -5.29
C ALA A 88 -18.92 -6.65 -5.68
N ALA A 89 -20.02 -6.24 -5.05
CA ALA A 89 -21.36 -6.65 -5.45
C ALA A 89 -21.60 -6.18 -6.90
N ARG A 90 -22.13 -7.09 -7.72
CA ARG A 90 -22.36 -6.90 -9.15
C ARG A 90 -23.50 -5.92 -9.40
#